data_AF-A0A3B9FZ13-F1
#
_entry.id   AF-A0A3B9FZ13-F1
#
_cell.length_a   1.000
_cell.length_b   1.000
_cell.length_c   1.000
_cell.angle_alpha   90.00
_cell.angle_beta   90.00
_cell.angle_gamma   90.00
#
_symmetry.space_group_name_H-M   'P 1'
#
loop_
_entity.id
_entity.type
_entity.pdbx_description
1 polymer ?
#
loop_
_entity_poly.entity_id
_entity_poly.type
_entity_poly.pdbx_seq_one_letter_code
_entity_poly.pdbx_strand_id
1 'polypeptide(L)'
;MKKMMLILLAALMTGGCSQTPQPDVQEPVPSPAVSSAPSPGISAAPPVETKTVILESDEHTITFEIPVSYTTEDNTPDQAKEIIVKDGTASIITVGTGLFGVCGTGLTEEKTMINDKEVIVGYYDGSPEWSFAIFVPGKPAVYALNQIAEGDHSAADMILQSIRVK
;
A
#
# COMPACT_ATOMS: atom_id res chain seq x y z
N MET A 1 -47.38 7.65 -9.58
CA MET A 1 -47.43 8.14 -10.97
C MET A 1 -47.10 9.62 -10.98
N LYS A 2 -45.86 10.00 -11.31
CA LYS A 2 -45.42 11.40 -11.29
C LYS A 2 -44.44 11.63 -12.43
N LYS A 3 -44.99 12.22 -13.50
CA LYS A 3 -44.42 13.07 -14.54
C LYS A 3 -42.95 12.86 -14.91
N MET A 4 -42.81 12.04 -15.94
CA MET A 4 -41.84 12.12 -17.04
C MET A 4 -41.59 13.60 -17.43
N MET A 5 -40.34 14.05 -17.36
CA MET A 5 -39.90 15.28 -18.03
C MET A 5 -38.63 14.97 -18.80
N LEU A 6 -38.85 14.73 -20.09
CA LEU A 6 -37.88 14.59 -21.15
C LEU A 6 -37.33 15.99 -21.44
N ILE A 7 -36.06 16.26 -21.13
CA ILE A 7 -35.36 17.46 -21.62
C ILE A 7 -34.33 16.99 -22.64
N LEU A 8 -34.73 17.18 -23.90
CA LEU A 8 -33.92 17.14 -25.10
C LEU A 8 -33.05 18.41 -25.11
N LEU A 9 -31.72 18.30 -25.09
CA LEU A 9 -30.85 19.44 -25.38
C LEU A 9 -29.67 19.04 -26.27
N ALA A 10 -29.86 19.41 -27.54
CA ALA A 10 -28.90 19.92 -28.51
C ALA A 10 -27.51 19.27 -28.62
N ALA A 11 -27.35 18.51 -29.71
CA ALA A 11 -26.07 18.31 -30.38
C ALA A 11 -25.54 19.64 -30.95
N LEU A 12 -24.29 19.97 -30.62
CA LEU A 12 -23.46 20.93 -31.33
C LEU A 12 -22.16 20.23 -31.71
N MET A 13 -22.17 19.63 -32.91
CA MET A 13 -20.99 19.28 -33.67
C MET A 13 -20.50 20.56 -34.35
N THR A 14 -19.28 21.03 -34.08
CA THR A 14 -18.38 21.68 -35.04
C THR A 14 -17.06 22.09 -34.38
N GLY A 15 -15.95 21.76 -35.03
CA GLY A 15 -14.61 22.28 -34.75
C GLY A 15 -13.74 21.24 -34.05
N GLY A 16 -12.62 20.76 -34.58
CA GLY A 16 -11.91 21.05 -35.81
C GLY A 16 -10.64 20.20 -35.72
N CYS A 17 -10.34 19.40 -36.75
CA CYS A 17 -9.10 18.64 -36.84
C CYS A 17 -7.94 19.62 -37.03
N SER A 18 -7.29 20.02 -35.95
CA SER A 18 -5.96 20.64 -36.03
C SER A 18 -4.93 19.53 -36.20
N GLN A 19 -4.45 19.38 -37.42
CA GLN A 19 -3.28 18.57 -37.75
C GLN A 19 -2.05 19.17 -37.06
N THR A 20 -1.53 18.49 -36.05
CA THR A 20 -0.21 18.79 -35.49
C THR A 20 0.86 18.48 -36.56
N PRO A 21 1.80 19.39 -36.84
CA PRO A 21 2.93 19.10 -37.72
C PRO A 21 3.73 17.92 -37.18
N GLN A 22 3.92 16.91 -38.02
CA GLN A 22 4.75 15.75 -37.75
C GLN A 22 6.21 16.23 -37.65
N PRO A 23 6.91 16.03 -36.51
CA PRO A 23 8.33 16.35 -36.42
C PRO A 23 9.14 15.43 -37.35
N ASP A 24 10.14 16.02 -38.00
CA ASP A 24 11.15 15.34 -38.81
C ASP A 24 11.71 14.10 -38.09
N VAL A 25 11.65 12.97 -38.79
CA VAL A 25 12.34 11.73 -38.38
C VAL A 25 13.83 11.96 -38.57
N GLN A 26 14.53 12.35 -37.51
CA GLN A 26 15.98 12.23 -37.45
C GLN A 26 16.34 10.75 -37.31
N GLU A 27 17.19 10.26 -38.21
CA GLU A 27 17.85 8.95 -38.06
C GLU A 27 18.56 8.87 -36.70
N PRO A 28 18.48 7.73 -35.99
CA PRO A 28 19.21 7.56 -34.75
C PRO A 28 20.71 7.54 -35.03
N VAL A 29 21.40 8.57 -34.56
CA VAL A 29 22.87 8.56 -34.44
C VAL A 29 23.24 7.41 -33.50
N PRO A 30 24.14 6.48 -33.87
CA PRO A 30 24.57 5.43 -32.98
C PRO A 30 25.23 6.05 -31.74
N SER A 31 24.59 5.86 -30.58
CA SER A 31 25.12 6.26 -29.29
C SER A 31 26.42 5.48 -29.02
N PRO A 32 27.52 6.13 -28.62
CA PRO A 32 28.75 5.42 -28.27
C PRO A 32 28.44 4.44 -27.14
N ALA A 33 28.93 3.20 -27.28
CA ALA A 33 28.78 2.15 -26.28
C ALA A 33 29.31 2.67 -24.93
N VAL A 34 28.39 2.95 -24.01
CA VAL A 34 28.72 3.27 -22.62
C VAL A 34 29.25 1.98 -22.00
N SER A 35 30.58 1.92 -21.87
CA SER A 35 31.27 0.91 -21.08
C SER A 35 30.81 1.06 -19.63
N SER A 36 29.82 0.27 -19.24
CA SER A 36 29.36 0.15 -17.86
C SER A 36 30.48 -0.41 -17.00
N ALA A 37 31.22 0.48 -16.33
CA ALA A 37 32.03 0.11 -15.19
C ALA A 37 31.09 -0.41 -14.08
N PRO A 38 31.42 -1.50 -13.39
CA PRO A 38 30.63 -1.95 -12.25
C PRO A 38 30.60 -0.86 -11.17
N SER A 39 29.40 -0.43 -10.79
CA SER A 39 29.20 0.45 -9.63
C SER A 39 29.89 -0.15 -8.41
N PRO A 40 30.59 0.65 -7.59
CA PRO A 40 31.11 0.22 -6.30
C PRO A 40 29.97 -0.42 -5.50
N GLY A 41 30.18 -1.67 -5.08
CA GLY A 41 29.18 -2.48 -4.42
C GLY A 41 28.54 -1.74 -3.26
N ILE A 42 27.21 -1.61 -3.32
CA ILE A 42 26.41 -1.19 -2.17
C ILE A 42 26.61 -2.27 -1.12
N SER A 43 27.31 -1.91 -0.04
CA SER A 43 27.43 -2.76 1.14
C SER A 43 26.01 -3.11 1.59
N ALA A 44 25.64 -4.38 1.51
CA ALA A 44 24.37 -4.85 2.04
C ALA A 44 24.26 -4.40 3.51
N ALA A 45 23.15 -3.74 3.84
CA ALA A 45 22.84 -3.43 5.23
C ALA A 45 22.83 -4.74 6.05
N PRO A 46 23.28 -4.72 7.32
CA PRO A 46 23.25 -5.92 8.15
C PRO A 46 21.82 -6.46 8.27
N PRO A 47 21.63 -7.79 8.32
CA PRO A 47 20.30 -8.37 8.51
C PRO A 47 19.72 -7.88 9.83
N VAL A 48 18.50 -7.33 9.78
CA VAL A 48 17.75 -6.91 10.97
C VAL A 48 17.24 -8.15 11.67
N GLU A 49 17.54 -8.30 12.96
CA GLU A 49 17.01 -9.41 13.76
C GLU A 49 15.51 -9.20 14.02
N THR A 50 14.71 -10.22 13.74
CA THR A 50 13.25 -10.18 13.87
C THR A 50 12.74 -11.18 14.92
N LYS A 51 11.54 -10.92 15.45
CA LYS A 51 10.75 -11.86 16.26
C LYS A 51 9.37 -12.06 15.63
N THR A 52 8.83 -13.26 15.79
CA THR A 52 7.47 -13.58 15.33
C THR A 52 6.43 -13.13 16.35
N VAL A 53 5.38 -12.47 15.85
CA VAL A 53 4.17 -12.12 16.59
C VAL A 53 3.03 -12.97 16.06
N ILE A 54 2.21 -13.48 16.96
CA ILE A 54 1.03 -14.30 16.65
C ILE A 54 -0.19 -13.58 17.23
N LEU A 55 -1.20 -13.37 16.40
CA LEU A 55 -2.53 -12.94 16.80
C LEU A 55 -3.52 -14.06 16.46
N GLU A 56 -4.21 -14.55 17.49
CA GLU A 56 -5.25 -15.56 17.37
C GLU A 56 -6.62 -14.92 17.52
N SER A 57 -7.54 -15.29 16.63
CA SER A 57 -8.95 -14.96 16.70
C SER A 57 -9.78 -16.22 16.47
N ASP A 58 -11.09 -16.11 16.64
CA ASP A 58 -12.00 -17.24 16.45
C ASP A 58 -11.98 -17.80 15.01
N GLU A 59 -11.64 -16.96 14.02
CA GLU A 59 -11.71 -17.30 12.59
C GLU A 59 -10.34 -17.37 11.90
N HIS A 60 -9.32 -16.67 12.42
CA HIS A 60 -8.03 -16.52 11.75
C HIS A 60 -6.87 -16.60 12.73
N THR A 61 -5.77 -17.20 12.27
CA THR A 61 -4.45 -17.03 12.89
C THR A 61 -3.58 -16.14 12.01
N ILE A 62 -3.17 -15.00 12.55
CA ILE A 62 -2.31 -14.03 11.87
C ILE A 62 -0.90 -14.15 12.46
N THR A 63 0.10 -14.36 11.62
CA THR A 63 1.51 -14.39 12.03
C THR A 63 2.29 -13.37 11.22
N PHE A 64 3.15 -12.60 11.87
CA PHE A 64 4.00 -11.61 11.22
C PHE A 64 5.31 -11.42 11.99
N GLU A 65 6.31 -10.82 11.34
CA GLU A 65 7.62 -10.56 11.90
C GLU A 65 7.81 -9.07 12.15
N ILE A 66 8.39 -8.73 13.30
CA ILE A 66 8.80 -7.36 13.63
C ILE A 66 10.25 -7.35 14.08
N PRO A 67 10.99 -6.23 13.93
CA PRO A 67 12.32 -6.09 14.52
C PRO A 67 12.28 -6.32 16.02
N VAL A 68 13.29 -7.00 16.57
CA VAL A 68 13.34 -7.29 18.02
C VAL A 68 13.31 -6.02 18.88
N SER A 69 13.79 -4.91 18.34
CA SER A 69 13.78 -3.58 18.96
C SER A 69 12.39 -2.96 19.10
N TYR A 70 11.37 -3.48 18.42
CA TYR A 70 10.02 -2.93 18.47
C TYR A 70 9.21 -3.57 19.59
N THR A 71 8.31 -2.79 20.17
CA THR A 71 7.36 -3.28 21.17
C THR A 71 5.99 -3.48 20.53
N THR A 72 5.17 -4.32 21.16
CA THR A 72 3.80 -4.58 20.75
C THR A 72 2.87 -4.33 21.92
N GLU A 73 1.73 -3.70 21.66
CA GLU A 73 0.63 -3.54 22.61
C GLU A 73 -0.62 -4.23 22.08
N ASP A 74 -1.42 -4.74 23.01
CA ASP A 74 -2.70 -5.39 22.71
C ASP A 74 -3.82 -4.35 22.64
N ASN A 75 -4.43 -4.20 21.47
CA ASN A 75 -5.69 -3.48 21.31
C ASN A 75 -6.83 -4.51 21.30
N THR A 76 -7.24 -4.90 22.51
CA THR A 76 -8.27 -5.92 22.72
C THR A 76 -9.67 -5.54 22.22
N PRO A 77 -10.14 -4.27 22.27
CA PRO A 77 -11.40 -3.89 21.65
C PRO A 77 -11.45 -4.20 20.14
N ASP A 78 -10.33 -4.05 19.44
CA ASP A 78 -10.26 -4.17 17.98
C ASP A 78 -9.63 -5.50 17.51
N GLN A 79 -9.40 -6.45 18.42
CA GLN A 79 -8.66 -7.70 18.18
C GLN A 79 -7.42 -7.47 17.32
N ALA A 80 -6.57 -6.53 17.76
CA ALA A 80 -5.42 -6.07 17.02
C ALA A 80 -4.14 -6.01 17.89
N LYS A 81 -2.99 -6.08 17.22
CA LYS A 81 -1.68 -5.73 17.79
C LYS A 81 -1.24 -4.39 17.22
N GLU A 82 -0.91 -3.47 18.12
CA GLU A 82 -0.25 -2.21 17.78
C GLU A 82 1.27 -2.40 17.90
N ILE A 83 2.01 -2.06 16.85
CA ILE A 83 3.46 -2.25 16.75
C ILE A 83 4.10 -0.87 16.85
N ILE A 84 4.89 -0.66 17.89
CA ILE A 84 5.52 0.63 18.20
C ILE A 84 6.95 0.61 17.67
N VAL A 85 7.18 1.39 16.61
CA VAL A 85 8.40 1.37 15.79
C VAL A 85 9.55 2.19 16.42
N LYS A 86 9.27 3.13 17.34
CA LYS A 86 10.26 3.87 18.15
C LYS A 86 9.70 4.34 19.49
N ASP A 87 10.59 4.47 20.48
CA ASP A 87 10.31 5.06 21.79
C ASP A 87 9.65 6.45 21.65
N GLY A 88 8.36 6.52 22.00
CA GLY A 88 7.76 7.74 22.53
C GLY A 88 6.83 8.54 21.64
N THR A 89 6.74 8.35 20.31
CA THR A 89 5.68 9.03 19.52
C THR A 89 5.55 8.55 18.06
N ALA A 90 4.31 8.24 17.66
CA ALA A 90 3.75 8.38 16.30
C ALA A 90 4.18 7.41 15.18
N SER A 91 4.70 6.23 15.49
CA SER A 91 4.93 5.20 14.47
C SER A 91 4.28 3.90 14.89
N ILE A 92 2.97 3.80 14.59
CA ILE A 92 2.14 2.64 14.89
C ILE A 92 1.82 1.92 13.59
N ILE A 93 2.13 0.64 13.53
CA ILE A 93 1.52 -0.27 12.56
C ILE A 93 0.54 -1.13 13.33
N THR A 94 -0.71 -1.18 12.89
CA THR A 94 -1.74 -2.00 13.53
C THR A 94 -2.02 -3.19 12.64
N VAL A 95 -1.94 -4.40 13.19
CA VAL A 95 -2.35 -5.64 12.50
C VAL A 95 -3.47 -6.27 13.30
N GLY A 96 -4.62 -6.48 12.69
CA GLY A 96 -5.80 -6.92 13.43
C GLY A 96 -6.87 -7.59 12.59
N THR A 97 -7.93 -7.99 13.29
CA THR A 97 -9.11 -8.60 12.71
C THR A 97 -10.37 -7.94 13.26
N GLY A 98 -11.35 -7.68 12.40
CA GLY A 98 -12.61 -7.08 12.86
C GLY A 98 -13.34 -6.30 11.78
N LEU A 99 -14.17 -5.35 12.22
CA LEU A 99 -14.85 -4.44 11.30
C LEU A 99 -13.84 -3.41 10.77
N PHE A 100 -13.51 -3.54 9.49
CA PHE A 100 -12.62 -2.60 8.82
C PHE A 100 -13.36 -1.83 7.73
N GLY A 101 -13.13 -0.52 7.69
CA GLY A 101 -13.69 0.36 6.67
C GLY A 101 -12.85 1.62 6.56
N VAL A 102 -12.66 2.06 5.33
CA VAL A 102 -11.88 3.26 5.02
C VAL A 102 -12.81 4.33 4.47
N CYS A 103 -12.62 5.58 4.90
CA CYS A 103 -13.41 6.70 4.44
C CYS A 103 -12.50 7.90 4.18
N GLY A 104 -12.78 8.66 3.13
CA GLY A 104 -11.97 9.81 2.73
C GLY A 104 -11.99 10.06 1.23
N THR A 105 -11.41 11.18 0.82
CA THR A 105 -11.07 11.48 -0.58
C THR A 105 -9.61 11.12 -0.85
N GLY A 106 -9.22 11.02 -2.13
CA GLY A 106 -7.81 10.77 -2.47
C GLY A 106 -7.37 9.30 -2.30
N LEU A 107 -8.30 8.39 -1.99
CA LEU A 107 -8.03 6.96 -1.90
C LEU A 107 -7.78 6.36 -3.29
N THR A 108 -6.64 5.69 -3.44
CA THR A 108 -6.35 4.77 -4.53
C THR A 108 -6.12 3.37 -3.96
N GLU A 109 -6.68 2.35 -4.58
CA GLU A 109 -6.53 0.95 -4.18
C GLU A 109 -5.91 0.16 -5.32
N GLU A 110 -5.01 -0.76 -4.97
CA GLU A 110 -4.48 -1.76 -5.89
C GLU A 110 -4.56 -3.17 -5.30
N LYS A 111 -4.59 -4.15 -6.20
CA LYS A 111 -4.50 -5.56 -5.83
C LYS A 111 -3.09 -6.04 -6.07
N THR A 112 -2.48 -6.64 -5.06
CA THR A 112 -1.13 -7.19 -5.12
C THR A 112 -1.10 -8.60 -4.53
N MET A 113 0.02 -9.31 -4.72
CA MET A 113 0.24 -10.63 -4.15
C MET A 113 1.23 -10.53 -3.00
N ILE A 114 0.78 -10.85 -1.79
CA ILE A 114 1.64 -10.98 -0.61
C ILE A 114 1.50 -12.42 -0.11
N ASN A 115 2.60 -13.17 -0.14
CA ASN A 115 2.65 -14.56 0.33
C ASN A 115 1.58 -15.46 -0.29
N ASP A 116 1.49 -15.40 -1.63
CA ASP A 116 0.54 -16.15 -2.46
C ASP A 116 -0.94 -15.84 -2.17
N LYS A 117 -1.24 -14.72 -1.51
CA LYS A 117 -2.61 -14.21 -1.31
C LYS A 117 -2.79 -12.87 -2.03
N GLU A 118 -3.95 -12.73 -2.67
CA GLU A 118 -4.39 -11.43 -3.18
C GLU A 118 -4.71 -10.52 -1.99
N VAL A 119 -4.06 -9.36 -1.94
CA VAL A 119 -4.21 -8.34 -0.90
C VAL A 119 -4.60 -7.02 -1.56
N ILE A 120 -5.57 -6.32 -0.98
CA ILE A 120 -5.91 -4.95 -1.40
C ILE A 120 -5.05 -3.99 -0.59
N VAL A 121 -4.24 -3.17 -1.26
CA VAL A 121 -3.41 -2.15 -0.62
C VAL A 121 -3.94 -0.78 -1.02
N GLY A 122 -4.16 0.08 -0.03
CA GLY A 122 -4.73 1.41 -0.23
C GLY A 122 -3.75 2.51 0.13
N TYR A 123 -3.81 3.59 -0.64
CA TYR A 123 -2.94 4.76 -0.55
C TYR A 123 -3.79 6.03 -0.56
N TYR A 124 -3.47 6.99 0.29
CA TYR A 124 -4.10 8.33 0.28
C TYR A 124 -3.21 9.37 -0.40
N ASP A 125 -3.85 10.30 -1.12
CA ASP A 125 -3.26 11.55 -1.61
C ASP A 125 -1.98 11.39 -2.46
N GLY A 126 -1.83 10.24 -3.14
CA GLY A 126 -0.66 9.93 -3.96
C GLY A 126 0.60 9.62 -3.15
N SER A 127 0.47 9.32 -1.85
CA SER A 127 1.56 8.85 -1.01
C SER A 127 2.24 7.62 -1.62
N PRO A 128 3.58 7.55 -1.65
CA PRO A 128 4.29 6.34 -2.03
C PRO A 128 4.17 5.22 -0.99
N GLU A 129 3.83 5.59 0.25
CA GLU A 129 3.66 4.69 1.38
C GLU A 129 2.20 4.21 1.46
N TRP A 130 2.02 2.90 1.64
CA TRP A 130 0.70 2.31 1.83
C TRP A 130 0.09 2.81 3.15
N SER A 131 -1.23 3.01 3.14
CA SER A 131 -2.00 3.46 4.31
C SER A 131 -2.73 2.31 5.00
N PHE A 132 -3.21 1.33 4.21
CA PHE A 132 -3.79 0.10 4.74
C PHE A 132 -3.59 -1.08 3.79
N ALA A 133 -3.72 -2.29 4.31
CA ALA A 133 -3.78 -3.51 3.54
C ALA A 133 -4.90 -4.42 4.07
N ILE A 134 -5.65 -5.07 3.17
CA ILE A 134 -6.75 -5.99 3.49
C ILE A 134 -6.39 -7.37 2.94
N PHE A 135 -6.12 -8.31 3.84
CA PHE A 135 -5.74 -9.69 3.53
C PHE A 135 -6.96 -10.61 3.39
N VAL A 136 -7.99 -10.34 4.18
CA VAL A 136 -9.28 -11.04 4.10
C VAL A 136 -10.35 -9.96 4.12
N PRO A 137 -11.07 -9.73 3.01
CA PRO A 137 -12.19 -8.80 3.00
C PRO A 137 -13.41 -9.47 3.67
N GLY A 138 -14.20 -8.69 4.43
CA GLY A 138 -15.43 -9.21 5.02
C GLY A 138 -15.67 -8.74 6.45
N LYS A 139 -16.39 -9.57 7.21
CA LYS A 139 -16.71 -9.33 8.62
C LYS A 139 -16.60 -10.67 9.36
N PRO A 140 -15.50 -10.93 10.09
CA PRO A 140 -14.34 -10.04 10.29
C PRO A 140 -13.45 -9.92 9.04
N ALA A 141 -12.83 -8.76 8.86
CA ALA A 141 -11.76 -8.56 7.90
C ALA A 141 -10.42 -8.71 8.61
N VAL A 142 -9.39 -9.19 7.91
CA VAL A 142 -7.99 -9.14 8.37
C VAL A 142 -7.28 -7.98 7.69
N TYR A 143 -6.75 -7.06 8.48
CA TYR A 143 -6.20 -5.80 7.99
C TYR A 143 -4.86 -5.44 8.65
N ALA A 144 -4.11 -4.59 7.94
CA ALA A 144 -3.01 -3.82 8.49
C ALA A 144 -3.24 -2.33 8.24
N LEU A 145 -2.86 -1.49 9.20
CA LEU A 145 -2.86 -0.03 9.10
C LEU A 145 -1.44 0.50 9.26
N ASN A 146 -1.06 1.42 8.39
CA ASN A 146 0.19 2.16 8.51
C ASN A 146 -0.11 3.56 9.04
N GLN A 147 0.24 3.81 10.29
CA GLN A 147 0.06 5.10 10.94
C GLN A 147 1.40 5.75 11.30
N ILE A 148 2.46 5.40 10.56
CA ILE A 148 3.76 6.06 10.66
C ILE A 148 3.61 7.47 10.07
N ALA A 149 3.63 8.47 10.95
CA ALA A 149 3.49 9.86 10.54
C ALA A 149 4.76 10.41 9.86
N GLU A 150 5.92 10.08 10.41
CA GLU A 150 7.23 10.50 9.91
C GLU A 150 8.27 9.43 10.27
N GLY A 151 9.25 9.19 9.38
CA GLY A 151 10.40 8.36 9.69
C GLY A 151 10.68 7.27 8.67
N ASP A 152 11.19 6.14 9.17
CA ASP A 152 11.64 5.02 8.35
C ASP A 152 10.48 4.05 8.08
N HIS A 153 9.96 4.08 6.85
CA HIS A 153 8.89 3.21 6.39
C HIS A 153 9.37 1.82 5.95
N SER A 154 10.69 1.57 5.88
CA SER A 154 11.22 0.27 5.47
C SER A 154 10.77 -0.87 6.39
N ALA A 155 10.55 -0.56 7.67
CA ALA A 155 9.99 -1.52 8.61
C ALA A 155 8.51 -1.81 8.37
N ALA A 156 7.73 -0.84 7.88
CA ALA A 156 6.32 -1.05 7.54
C ALA A 156 6.17 -2.04 6.38
N ASP A 157 7.00 -1.89 5.35
CA ASP A 157 7.01 -2.83 4.23
C ASP A 157 7.47 -4.21 4.65
N MET A 158 8.53 -4.30 5.47
CA MET A 158 8.99 -5.57 6.00
C MET A 158 7.87 -6.29 6.78
N ILE A 159 7.17 -5.57 7.66
CA ILE A 159 6.05 -6.11 8.44
C ILE A 159 4.93 -6.55 7.50
N LEU A 160 4.51 -5.69 6.56
CA LEU A 160 3.47 -5.99 5.59
C LEU A 160 3.76 -7.28 4.81
N GLN A 161 4.98 -7.41 4.29
CA GLN A 161 5.42 -8.59 3.53
C GLN A 161 5.57 -9.85 4.40
N SER A 162 5.71 -9.70 5.72
CA SER A 162 5.78 -10.82 6.65
C SER A 162 4.41 -11.39 7.04
N ILE A 163 3.31 -10.65 6.85
CA ILE A 163 1.98 -11.08 7.30
C ILE A 163 1.54 -12.35 6.56
N ARG A 164 1.22 -13.38 7.34
CA ARG A 164 0.56 -14.61 6.89
C ARG A 164 -0.76 -14.76 7.62
N VAL A 165 -1.80 -15.11 6.88
CA VAL A 165 -3.14 -15.42 7.42
C VAL A 165 -3.46 -16.87 7.14
N LYS A 166 -3.74 -17.63 8.20
CA LYS A 166 -4.19 -19.03 8.13
C LYS A 166 -5.64 -19.15 8.56
#